data_AF-A0AAJ7PMV4-F1
#
_entry.id   AF-A0AAJ7PMV4-F1
#
_cell.length_a   1.000
_cell.length_b   1.000
_cell.length_c   1.000
_cell.angle_alpha   90.00
_cell.angle_beta   90.00
_cell.angle_gamma   90.00
#
_symmetry.space_group_name_H-M   'P 1'
#
loop_
_entity.id
_entity.type
_entity.pdbx_description
1 polymer ?
#
loop_
_entity_poly.entity_id
_entity_poly.type
_entity_poly.pdbx_seq_one_letter_code
_entity_poly.pdbx_strand_id
1 'polypeptide(L)'
;MAMICGTSTCHMAISEQPLFVPGVWGPCLSAMVPDMWLNEGGQSATGRLIDHMVKGHAAYTQLQEQAQQRFPFTGENIFSYLNSHLSLMANAHSAVDLLGSSLHVWPDFHGNRSPLADPTLKGMVVGLSLSQTLDDLALLYLATVQALALGTLHILEAMKEAGHDIRTLFLCGGLSKNSLFVQIHANATGLPVVLPDQMEAVLIGAAVLGACASQDYTTIQEAMEKMAKVGKVVQPNQELKSFYEKKYKVFLRLFAHQREYQALMNHR
;
A
#
# COMPACT_ATOMS: atom_id res chain seq x y z
N MET A 1 -5.78 8.35 8.33
CA MET A 1 -5.25 7.01 8.62
C MET A 1 -3.75 7.00 8.36
N ALA A 2 -2.96 6.49 9.30
CA ALA A 2 -1.53 6.29 9.10
C ALA A 2 -1.27 4.95 8.43
N MET A 3 -0.35 4.92 7.47
CA MET A 3 0.11 3.74 6.76
C MET A 3 1.61 3.58 6.95
N ILE A 4 2.00 2.55 7.69
CA ILE A 4 3.39 2.28 8.05
C ILE A 4 3.88 1.21 7.10
N CYS A 5 4.52 1.62 6.00
CA CYS A 5 4.78 0.77 4.85
C CYS A 5 6.20 0.20 4.83
N GLY A 6 6.33 -1.12 4.92
CA GLY A 6 7.60 -1.84 4.89
C GLY A 6 7.47 -3.21 4.22
N THR A 7 8.03 -4.25 4.86
CA THR A 7 7.86 -5.65 4.40
C THR A 7 6.38 -6.05 4.38
N SER A 8 5.65 -5.69 5.43
CA SER A 8 4.20 -5.62 5.57
C SER A 8 3.76 -4.15 5.70
N THR A 9 2.45 -3.88 5.70
CA THR A 9 1.92 -2.54 5.97
C THR A 9 0.87 -2.61 7.07
N CYS A 10 0.98 -1.72 8.06
CA CYS A 10 -0.07 -1.49 9.07
C CYS A 10 -0.89 -0.25 8.70
N HIS A 11 -2.20 -0.33 8.94
CA HIS A 11 -3.19 0.72 8.67
C HIS A 11 -3.82 1.14 9.98
N MET A 12 -3.45 2.30 10.51
CA MET A 12 -3.82 2.75 11.86
C MET A 12 -4.77 3.94 11.79
N ALA A 13 -5.93 3.81 12.44
CA ALA A 13 -6.92 4.86 12.58
C ALA A 13 -7.33 5.01 14.06
N ILE A 14 -7.58 6.24 14.49
CA ILE A 14 -8.05 6.55 15.84
C ILE A 14 -9.42 7.20 15.82
N SER A 15 -10.20 6.96 16.87
CA SER A 15 -11.53 7.53 17.07
C SER A 15 -11.76 7.86 18.54
N GLU A 16 -12.62 8.84 18.83
CA GLU A 16 -13.01 9.19 20.20
C GLU A 16 -13.91 8.10 20.83
N GLN A 17 -14.68 7.40 20.00
CA GLN A 17 -15.58 6.32 20.40
C GLN A 17 -15.03 4.96 19.94
N PRO A 18 -15.37 3.86 20.63
CA PRO A 18 -14.98 2.52 20.20
C PRO A 18 -15.74 2.15 18.92
N LEU A 19 -14.99 1.89 17.84
CA LEU A 19 -15.52 1.41 16.57
C LEU A 19 -15.04 -0.01 16.33
N PHE A 20 -15.96 -0.97 16.20
CA PHE A 20 -15.66 -2.39 15.95
C PHE A 20 -15.71 -2.68 14.46
N VAL A 21 -14.55 -2.99 13.87
CA VAL A 21 -14.40 -3.19 12.44
C VAL A 21 -14.11 -4.68 12.18
N PRO A 22 -14.98 -5.44 11.50
CA PRO A 22 -14.72 -6.85 11.19
C PRO A 22 -13.38 -7.06 10.48
N GLY A 23 -12.58 -8.00 10.99
CA GLY A 23 -11.27 -8.37 10.44
C GLY A 23 -10.18 -7.30 10.55
N VAL A 24 -10.38 -6.30 11.41
CA VAL A 24 -9.40 -5.28 11.80
C VAL A 24 -9.23 -5.38 13.32
N TRP A 25 -8.00 -5.23 13.82
CA TRP A 25 -7.75 -5.33 15.27
C TRP A 25 -8.22 -4.05 15.99
N GLY A 26 -8.60 -4.21 17.26
CA GLY A 26 -9.17 -3.14 18.07
C GLY A 26 -10.70 -3.24 18.18
N PRO A 27 -11.36 -2.20 18.73
CA PRO A 27 -10.77 -0.95 19.19
C PRO A 27 -9.99 -1.10 20.51
N CYS A 28 -8.76 -0.59 20.58
CA CYS A 28 -7.92 -0.59 21.79
C CYS A 28 -7.78 0.83 22.36
N LEU A 29 -8.32 1.07 23.57
CA LEU A 29 -8.24 2.38 24.22
C LEU A 29 -6.81 2.72 24.64
N SER A 30 -6.37 3.95 24.33
CA SER A 30 -5.08 4.53 24.72
C SER A 30 -3.85 3.73 24.25
N ALA A 31 -4.00 2.87 23.24
CA ALA A 31 -2.91 2.04 22.74
C ALA A 31 -1.87 2.82 21.90
N MET A 32 -2.22 4.01 21.40
CA MET A 32 -1.33 4.85 20.60
C MET A 32 -1.37 6.32 21.02
N VAL A 33 -2.57 6.89 21.12
CA VAL A 33 -2.79 8.26 21.61
C VAL A 33 -3.65 8.17 22.87
N PRO A 34 -3.28 8.85 23.97
CA PRO A 34 -4.09 8.88 25.19
C PRO A 34 -5.54 9.27 24.89
N ASP A 35 -6.48 8.60 25.56
CA ASP A 35 -7.92 8.83 25.50
C ASP A 35 -8.58 8.58 24.14
N MET A 36 -7.87 7.95 23.21
CA MET A 36 -8.37 7.60 21.88
C MET A 36 -8.37 6.09 21.66
N TRP A 37 -9.34 5.60 20.90
CA TRP A 37 -9.45 4.19 20.50
C TRP A 37 -8.69 3.93 19.21
N LEU A 38 -7.77 2.97 19.21
CA LEU A 38 -7.03 2.54 18.04
C LEU A 38 -7.72 1.36 17.34
N ASN A 39 -7.91 1.47 16.04
CA ASN A 39 -8.12 0.33 15.14
C ASN A 39 -6.88 0.13 14.26
N GLU A 40 -6.41 -1.12 14.15
CA GLU A 40 -5.22 -1.50 13.39
C GLU A 40 -5.55 -2.59 12.36
N GLY A 41 -5.66 -2.16 11.10
CA GLY A 41 -5.69 -3.06 9.96
C GLY A 41 -4.27 -3.41 9.48
N GLY A 42 -4.16 -4.36 8.57
CA GLY A 42 -2.89 -4.58 7.91
C GLY A 42 -2.93 -5.47 6.68
N GLN A 43 -1.85 -5.37 5.91
CA GLN A 43 -1.52 -6.25 4.79
C GLN A 43 -0.25 -7.02 5.15
N SER A 44 -0.36 -8.35 5.26
CA SER A 44 0.72 -9.24 5.74
C SER A 44 1.97 -9.23 4.88
N ALA A 45 1.83 -8.98 3.57
CA ALA A 45 2.95 -8.85 2.64
C ALA A 45 2.69 -7.69 1.69
N THR A 46 3.55 -6.66 1.73
CA THR A 46 3.47 -5.50 0.83
C THR A 46 4.80 -5.33 0.10
N GLY A 47 5.83 -4.77 0.75
CA GLY A 47 7.18 -4.72 0.19
C GLY A 47 7.73 -6.11 -0.08
N ARG A 48 7.40 -7.10 0.77
CA ARG A 48 7.79 -8.50 0.54
C ARG A 48 7.11 -9.10 -0.69
N LEU A 49 5.87 -8.72 -0.97
CA LEU A 49 5.17 -9.17 -2.17
C LEU A 49 5.76 -8.54 -3.42
N ILE A 50 6.01 -7.22 -3.41
CA ILE A 50 6.68 -6.51 -4.51
C ILE A 50 8.02 -7.18 -4.83
N ASP A 51 8.84 -7.41 -3.79
CA ASP A 51 10.11 -8.12 -3.90
C ASP A 51 9.94 -9.52 -4.51
N HIS A 52 8.97 -10.29 -4.04
CA HIS A 52 8.71 -11.64 -4.51
C HIS A 52 8.34 -11.66 -6.00
N MET A 53 7.44 -10.77 -6.41
CA MET A 53 6.98 -10.69 -7.81
C MET A 53 8.11 -10.25 -8.74
N VAL A 54 8.93 -9.28 -8.31
CA VAL A 54 10.04 -8.78 -9.13
C VAL A 54 11.19 -9.78 -9.20
N LYS A 55 11.63 -10.33 -8.06
CA LYS A 55 12.75 -11.27 -7.99
C LYS A 55 12.41 -12.65 -8.56
N GLY A 56 11.14 -13.02 -8.57
CA GLY A 56 10.66 -14.29 -9.11
C GLY A 56 10.47 -14.32 -10.62
N HIS A 57 10.56 -13.18 -11.30
CA HIS A 57 10.34 -13.10 -12.74
C HIS A 57 11.61 -13.46 -13.53
N ALA A 58 11.46 -14.11 -14.70
CA ALA A 58 12.59 -14.55 -15.52
C ALA A 58 13.50 -13.40 -15.98
N ALA A 59 12.92 -12.22 -16.26
CA ALA A 59 13.65 -11.01 -16.62
C ALA A 59 14.38 -10.30 -15.46
N TYR A 60 14.39 -10.87 -14.24
CA TYR A 60 15.02 -10.22 -13.08
C TYR A 60 16.52 -9.98 -13.28
N THR A 61 17.27 -10.95 -13.83
CA THR A 61 18.70 -10.78 -14.12
C THR A 61 18.94 -9.62 -15.09
N GLN A 62 18.14 -9.53 -16.15
CA GLN A 62 18.20 -8.43 -17.12
C GLN A 62 17.91 -7.08 -16.44
N LEU A 63 16.91 -7.02 -15.54
CA LEU A 63 16.63 -5.82 -14.77
C LEU A 63 17.83 -5.39 -13.91
N GLN A 64 18.51 -6.33 -13.26
CA GLN A 64 19.69 -6.03 -12.43
C GLN A 64 20.82 -5.42 -13.27
N GLU A 65 21.13 -6.02 -14.42
CA GLU A 65 22.16 -5.53 -15.34
C GLU A 65 21.83 -4.13 -15.85
N GLN A 66 20.59 -3.90 -16.30
CA GLN A 66 20.18 -2.60 -16.84
C GLN A 66 20.11 -1.52 -15.76
N ALA A 67 19.66 -1.85 -14.55
CA ALA A 67 19.69 -0.93 -13.43
C ALA A 67 21.12 -0.52 -13.07
N GLN A 68 22.05 -1.48 -13.02
CA GLN A 68 23.45 -1.22 -12.73
C GLN A 68 24.12 -0.36 -13.81
N GLN A 69 23.81 -0.60 -15.08
CA GLN A 69 24.33 0.20 -16.20
C GLN A 69 23.80 1.64 -16.19
N ARG A 70 22.52 1.83 -15.85
CA ARG A 70 21.87 3.14 -15.85
C ARG A 70 22.25 3.99 -14.63
N PHE A 71 22.45 3.34 -13.49
CA PHE A 71 22.68 3.99 -12.19
C PHE A 71 23.94 3.48 -11.48
N PRO A 72 25.14 3.51 -12.13
CA PRO A 72 26.34 2.86 -11.59
C PRO A 72 26.86 3.49 -10.29
N PHE A 73 26.50 4.76 -10.02
CA PHE A 73 27.03 5.54 -8.90
C PHE A 73 25.95 6.21 -8.03
N THR A 74 24.67 6.19 -8.43
CA THR A 74 23.61 6.93 -7.73
C THR A 74 22.94 6.12 -6.62
N GLY A 75 23.24 4.82 -6.49
CA GLY A 75 22.61 3.93 -5.50
C GLY A 75 21.08 3.77 -5.72
N GLU A 76 20.57 4.17 -6.88
CA GLU A 76 19.16 3.98 -7.23
C GLU A 76 18.86 2.49 -7.36
N ASN A 77 17.75 2.07 -6.74
CA ASN A 77 17.39 0.66 -6.71
C ASN A 77 16.66 0.24 -7.99
N ILE A 78 16.56 -1.07 -8.20
CA ILE A 78 15.86 -1.69 -9.33
C ILE A 78 14.42 -1.16 -9.53
N PHE A 79 13.76 -0.64 -8.49
CA PHE A 79 12.41 -0.09 -8.60
C PHE A 79 12.41 1.30 -9.24
N SER A 80 13.44 2.13 -9.03
CA SER A 80 13.61 3.40 -9.77
C SER A 80 13.73 3.14 -11.27
N TYR A 81 14.45 2.08 -11.65
CA TYR A 81 14.53 1.64 -13.04
C TYR A 81 13.15 1.23 -13.56
N LEU A 82 12.44 0.34 -12.86
CA LEU A 82 11.10 -0.10 -13.28
C LEU A 82 10.11 1.06 -13.40
N ASN A 83 10.13 2.02 -12.49
CA ASN A 83 9.29 3.22 -12.55
C ASN A 83 9.60 4.05 -13.81
N SER A 84 10.88 4.24 -14.10
CA SER A 84 11.32 4.95 -15.30
C SER A 84 10.93 4.21 -16.57
N HIS A 85 11.05 2.87 -16.57
CA HIS A 85 10.68 2.01 -17.68
C HIS A 85 9.18 2.06 -17.97
N LEU A 86 8.35 1.94 -16.93
CA LEU A 86 6.90 2.12 -17.03
C LEU A 86 6.51 3.49 -17.58
N SER A 87 7.22 4.54 -17.17
CA SER A 87 6.99 5.91 -17.68
C SER A 87 7.31 6.01 -19.18
N LEU A 88 8.36 5.33 -19.65
CA LEU A 88 8.68 5.24 -21.08
C LEU A 88 7.61 4.45 -21.83
N MET A 89 7.14 3.33 -21.28
CA MET A 89 6.09 2.49 -21.89
C MET A 89 4.76 3.22 -22.03
N ALA A 90 4.38 4.06 -21.06
CA ALA A 90 3.14 4.82 -21.09
C ALA A 90 3.14 5.93 -22.18
N ASN A 91 4.32 6.31 -22.69
CA ASN A 91 4.56 7.49 -23.51
C ASN A 91 4.11 8.80 -22.80
N ALA A 92 4.42 9.97 -23.39
CA ALA A 92 4.14 11.27 -22.76
C ALA A 92 2.65 11.62 -22.58
N HIS A 93 1.73 10.83 -23.16
CA HIS A 93 0.31 11.15 -23.25
C HIS A 93 -0.61 10.21 -22.46
N SER A 94 -0.07 9.22 -21.75
CA SER A 94 -0.86 8.27 -20.96
C SER A 94 -0.37 8.19 -19.53
N ALA A 95 -1.29 8.07 -18.58
CA ALA A 95 -0.93 7.76 -17.20
C ALA A 95 -0.39 6.32 -17.11
N VAL A 96 0.71 6.13 -16.39
CA VAL A 96 1.32 4.81 -16.14
C VAL A 96 0.29 3.80 -15.63
N ASP A 97 -0.64 4.23 -14.78
CA ASP A 97 -1.70 3.42 -14.19
C ASP A 97 -2.49 2.63 -15.25
N LEU A 98 -2.72 3.21 -16.43
CA LEU A 98 -3.52 2.62 -17.51
C LEU A 98 -2.83 1.41 -18.16
N LEU A 99 -1.51 1.27 -18.05
CA LEU A 99 -0.78 0.09 -18.54
C LEU A 99 -1.25 -1.20 -17.82
N GLY A 100 -1.72 -1.08 -16.58
CA GLY A 100 -2.25 -2.21 -15.79
C GLY A 100 -3.69 -2.61 -16.14
N SER A 101 -4.23 -2.23 -17.30
CA SER A 101 -5.65 -2.46 -17.64
C SER A 101 -6.02 -3.93 -17.82
N SER A 102 -5.11 -4.76 -18.35
CA SER A 102 -5.35 -6.17 -18.67
C SER A 102 -4.74 -7.16 -17.68
N LEU A 103 -4.01 -6.68 -16.67
CA LEU A 103 -3.33 -7.51 -15.67
C LEU A 103 -3.85 -7.18 -14.27
N HIS A 104 -4.32 -8.21 -13.57
CA HIS A 104 -4.93 -8.08 -12.25
C HIS A 104 -4.30 -9.06 -11.26
N VAL A 105 -4.04 -8.57 -10.06
CA VAL A 105 -3.45 -9.36 -8.98
C VAL A 105 -4.38 -9.34 -7.77
N TRP A 106 -4.60 -10.50 -7.17
CA TRP A 106 -5.07 -10.62 -5.79
C TRP A 106 -3.85 -10.78 -4.87
N PRO A 107 -3.60 -9.87 -3.91
CA PRO A 107 -2.28 -9.72 -3.29
C PRO A 107 -2.04 -10.63 -2.08
N ASP A 108 -3.02 -11.40 -1.61
CA ASP A 108 -2.89 -12.20 -0.37
C ASP A 108 -2.10 -13.50 -0.58
N PHE A 109 -0.84 -13.38 -0.99
CA PHE A 109 0.10 -14.50 -1.13
C PHE A 109 0.49 -15.12 0.23
N HIS A 110 0.23 -14.40 1.32
CA HIS A 110 0.47 -14.84 2.70
C HIS A 110 -0.81 -14.72 3.56
N GLY A 111 -1.96 -15.02 2.97
CA GLY A 111 -3.27 -14.83 3.62
C GLY A 111 -3.65 -13.36 3.74
N ASN A 112 -4.92 -13.12 4.05
CA ASN A 112 -5.45 -11.78 4.29
C ASN A 112 -5.51 -11.51 5.80
N ARG A 113 -4.81 -10.47 6.26
CA ARG A 113 -4.97 -9.97 7.64
C ARG A 113 -6.24 -9.11 7.74
N SER A 114 -6.40 -8.11 6.89
CA SER A 114 -7.56 -7.22 6.89
C SER A 114 -8.06 -6.89 5.48
N PRO A 115 -9.39 -6.69 5.31
CA PRO A 115 -10.44 -6.80 6.31
C PRO A 115 -11.04 -8.21 6.42
N LEU A 116 -10.54 -9.20 5.67
CA LEU A 116 -11.18 -10.52 5.58
C LEU A 116 -10.79 -11.46 6.73
N ALA A 117 -9.64 -11.21 7.38
CA ALA A 117 -9.10 -12.03 8.47
C ALA A 117 -9.07 -13.54 8.12
N ASP A 118 -8.65 -13.87 6.91
CA ASP A 118 -8.55 -15.24 6.41
C ASP A 118 -7.09 -15.56 6.03
N PRO A 119 -6.35 -16.30 6.89
CA PRO A 119 -4.97 -16.67 6.61
C PRO A 119 -4.83 -17.75 5.51
N THR A 120 -5.94 -18.35 5.07
CA THR A 120 -5.94 -19.43 4.07
C THR A 120 -5.92 -18.90 2.64
N LEU A 121 -6.26 -17.63 2.44
CA LEU A 121 -6.28 -17.01 1.11
C LEU A 121 -4.91 -17.06 0.44
N LYS A 122 -4.94 -17.18 -0.90
CA LYS A 122 -3.77 -17.28 -1.76
C LYS A 122 -3.81 -16.20 -2.84
N GLY A 123 -2.63 -15.89 -3.35
CA GLY A 123 -2.44 -14.98 -4.47
C GLY A 123 -3.05 -15.50 -5.76
N MET A 124 -3.50 -14.57 -6.61
CA MET A 124 -3.92 -14.88 -7.98
C MET A 124 -3.40 -13.81 -8.93
N VAL A 125 -3.04 -14.22 -10.14
CA VAL A 125 -2.66 -13.32 -11.22
C VAL A 125 -3.47 -13.68 -12.46
N VAL A 126 -4.17 -12.71 -13.03
CA VAL A 126 -5.06 -12.89 -14.20
C VAL A 126 -4.62 -11.93 -15.30
N GLY A 127 -4.52 -12.43 -16.53
CA GLY A 127 -4.03 -11.68 -17.68
C GLY A 127 -2.60 -12.03 -18.10
N LEU A 128 -2.10 -13.20 -17.70
CA LEU A 128 -0.75 -13.67 -18.08
C LEU A 128 -0.67 -14.01 -19.58
N SER A 129 0.48 -13.75 -20.17
CA SER A 129 0.86 -14.18 -21.52
C SER A 129 2.05 -15.15 -21.47
N LEU A 130 2.45 -15.71 -22.62
CA LEU A 130 3.66 -16.53 -22.73
C LEU A 130 4.96 -15.69 -22.78
N SER A 131 4.83 -14.36 -22.87
CA SER A 131 5.98 -13.45 -22.89
C SER A 131 6.61 -13.31 -21.50
N GLN A 132 7.92 -13.10 -21.47
CA GLN A 132 8.74 -13.02 -20.25
C GLN A 132 9.79 -11.91 -20.34
N THR A 133 9.44 -10.79 -20.99
CA THR A 133 10.33 -9.65 -21.22
C THR A 133 10.42 -8.75 -19.99
N LEU A 134 11.30 -7.75 -20.06
CA LEU A 134 11.37 -6.70 -19.04
C LEU A 134 10.08 -5.85 -18.99
N ASP A 135 9.37 -5.69 -20.11
CA ASP A 135 8.08 -5.01 -20.16
C ASP A 135 7.03 -5.80 -19.36
N ASP A 136 7.00 -7.13 -19.52
CA ASP A 136 6.11 -8.01 -18.76
C ASP A 136 6.39 -7.93 -17.25
N LEU A 137 7.67 -7.90 -16.86
CA LEU A 137 8.10 -7.69 -15.47
C LEU A 137 7.60 -6.34 -14.93
N ALA A 138 7.78 -5.27 -15.70
CA ALA A 138 7.35 -3.94 -15.31
C ALA A 138 5.82 -3.85 -15.14
N LEU A 139 5.05 -4.48 -16.05
CA LEU A 139 3.59 -4.58 -15.94
C LEU A 139 3.15 -5.40 -14.72
N LEU A 140 3.83 -6.51 -14.43
CA LEU A 140 3.55 -7.34 -13.25
C LEU A 140 3.83 -6.58 -11.96
N TYR A 141 4.94 -5.85 -11.92
CA TYR A 141 5.28 -4.95 -10.82
C TYR A 141 4.20 -3.87 -10.62
N LEU A 142 3.79 -3.19 -11.69
CA LEU A 142 2.71 -2.19 -11.66
C LEU A 142 1.40 -2.79 -11.15
N ALA A 143 0.97 -3.93 -11.69
CA ALA A 143 -0.27 -4.60 -11.29
C ALA A 143 -0.24 -5.04 -9.82
N THR A 144 0.94 -5.42 -9.31
CA THR A 144 1.15 -5.74 -7.89
C THR A 144 0.99 -4.51 -7.01
N VAL A 145 1.59 -3.37 -7.38
CA VAL A 145 1.44 -2.10 -6.64
C VAL A 145 -0.03 -1.64 -6.65
N GLN A 146 -0.71 -1.75 -7.79
CA GLN A 146 -2.15 -1.46 -7.90
C GLN A 146 -2.99 -2.36 -7.00
N ALA A 147 -2.71 -3.67 -6.96
CA ALA A 147 -3.42 -4.60 -6.10
C ALA A 147 -3.24 -4.30 -4.61
N LEU A 148 -2.04 -3.90 -4.19
CA LEU A 148 -1.78 -3.46 -2.82
C LEU A 148 -2.57 -2.19 -2.46
N ALA A 149 -2.66 -1.23 -3.38
CA ALA A 149 -3.46 -0.02 -3.20
C ALA A 149 -4.97 -0.33 -3.14
N LEU A 150 -5.45 -1.28 -3.95
CA LEU A 150 -6.84 -1.75 -3.90
C LEU A 150 -7.15 -2.53 -2.62
N GLY A 151 -6.17 -3.28 -2.08
CA GLY A 151 -6.27 -3.88 -0.75
C GLY A 151 -6.35 -2.82 0.35
N THR A 152 -5.59 -1.72 0.23
CA THR A 152 -5.73 -0.56 1.12
C THR A 152 -7.12 0.08 1.00
N LEU A 153 -7.64 0.26 -0.22
CA LEU A 153 -9.02 0.73 -0.43
C LEU A 153 -10.04 -0.19 0.24
N HIS A 154 -9.84 -1.51 0.17
CA HIS A 154 -10.74 -2.46 0.82
C HIS A 154 -10.74 -2.33 2.36
N ILE A 155 -9.57 -2.11 2.97
CA ILE A 155 -9.48 -1.82 4.41
C ILE A 155 -10.17 -0.48 4.74
N LEU A 156 -9.97 0.55 3.90
CA LEU A 156 -10.60 1.85 4.07
C LEU A 156 -12.12 1.78 4.04
N GLU A 157 -12.70 1.09 3.05
CA GLU A 157 -14.16 0.93 2.95
C GLU A 157 -14.71 0.19 4.18
N ALA A 158 -14.05 -0.88 4.64
CA ALA A 158 -14.46 -1.58 5.86
C ALA A 158 -14.41 -0.69 7.11
N MET A 159 -13.35 0.11 7.28
CA MET A 159 -13.25 1.07 8.39
C MET A 159 -14.33 2.16 8.31
N LYS A 160 -14.63 2.65 7.09
CA LYS A 160 -15.65 3.67 6.84
C LYS A 160 -17.06 3.16 7.11
N GLU A 161 -17.37 1.93 6.69
CA GLU A 161 -18.66 1.26 6.99
C GLU A 161 -18.89 1.13 8.50
N ALA A 162 -17.82 0.93 9.27
CA ALA A 162 -17.87 0.85 10.73
C ALA A 162 -17.88 2.23 11.43
N GLY A 163 -17.84 3.35 10.68
CA GLY A 163 -18.02 4.70 11.20
C GLY A 163 -16.76 5.58 11.26
N HIS A 164 -15.62 5.13 10.74
CA HIS A 164 -14.44 6.00 10.63
C HIS A 164 -14.62 7.05 9.53
N ASP A 165 -14.19 8.30 9.80
CA ASP A 165 -14.14 9.38 8.82
C ASP A 165 -12.70 9.62 8.34
N ILE A 166 -12.22 8.73 7.46
CA ILE A 166 -10.85 8.78 6.94
C ILE A 166 -10.81 9.61 5.66
N ARG A 167 -10.15 10.77 5.72
CA ARG A 167 -10.05 11.72 4.60
C ARG A 167 -8.65 11.84 3.99
N THR A 168 -7.64 11.32 4.69
CA THR A 168 -6.23 11.50 4.33
C THR A 168 -5.43 10.26 4.73
N LEU A 169 -4.47 9.90 3.88
CA LEU A 169 -3.48 8.86 4.14
C LEU A 169 -2.15 9.49 4.53
N PHE A 170 -1.58 9.10 5.67
CA PHE A 170 -0.24 9.51 6.07
C PHE A 170 0.71 8.34 5.86
N LEU A 171 1.54 8.39 4.82
CA LEU A 171 2.44 7.30 4.46
C LEU A 171 3.84 7.53 5.03
N CYS A 172 4.41 6.50 5.65
CA CYS A 172 5.81 6.47 6.06
C CYS A 172 6.45 5.09 5.78
N GLY A 173 7.74 4.97 6.05
CA GLY A 173 8.50 3.73 5.85
C GLY A 173 9.12 3.59 4.46
N GLY A 174 9.79 2.47 4.19
CA GLY A 174 10.63 2.30 2.99
C GLY A 174 9.87 2.46 1.66
N LEU A 175 8.61 2.01 1.60
CA LEU A 175 7.79 2.10 0.38
C LEU A 175 7.32 3.52 0.09
N SER A 176 7.27 4.42 1.08
CA SER A 176 6.87 5.81 0.85
C SER A 176 7.91 6.60 0.03
N LYS A 177 9.12 6.07 -0.11
CA LYS A 177 10.19 6.60 -0.98
C LYS A 177 9.93 6.33 -2.47
N ASN A 178 9.05 5.37 -2.79
CA ASN A 178 8.70 5.05 -4.16
C ASN A 178 7.53 5.92 -4.64
N SER A 179 7.81 6.88 -5.52
CA SER A 179 6.83 7.84 -6.02
C SER A 179 5.65 7.17 -6.75
N LEU A 180 5.89 6.10 -7.51
CA LEU A 180 4.84 5.35 -8.19
C LEU A 180 3.89 4.68 -7.18
N PHE A 181 4.45 4.07 -6.12
CA PHE A 181 3.66 3.46 -5.05
C PHE A 181 2.75 4.49 -4.37
N VAL A 182 3.31 5.66 -4.03
CA VAL A 182 2.58 6.76 -3.38
C VAL A 182 1.45 7.28 -4.28
N GLN A 183 1.75 7.57 -5.56
CA GLN A 183 0.76 8.11 -6.50
C GLN A 183 -0.37 7.11 -6.77
N ILE A 184 -0.06 5.82 -6.93
CA ILE A 184 -1.07 4.77 -7.13
C ILE A 184 -1.97 4.62 -5.91
N HIS A 185 -1.44 4.74 -4.69
CA HIS A 185 -2.27 4.73 -3.49
C HIS A 185 -3.22 5.93 -3.44
N ALA A 186 -2.74 7.13 -3.78
CA ALA A 186 -3.62 8.30 -3.89
C ALA A 186 -4.72 8.06 -4.94
N ASN A 187 -4.34 7.65 -6.16
CA ASN A 187 -5.29 7.43 -7.26
C ASN A 187 -6.32 6.34 -6.95
N ALA A 188 -5.88 5.20 -6.42
CA ALA A 188 -6.76 4.07 -6.12
C ALA A 188 -7.74 4.36 -5.00
N THR A 189 -7.29 5.02 -3.94
CA THR A 189 -8.14 5.34 -2.78
C THR A 189 -8.97 6.60 -2.98
N GLY A 190 -8.60 7.45 -3.93
CA GLY A 190 -9.21 8.77 -4.12
C GLY A 190 -8.91 9.75 -2.99
N LEU A 191 -7.95 9.45 -2.12
CA LEU A 191 -7.57 10.28 -0.97
C LEU A 191 -6.21 10.95 -1.18
N PRO A 192 -6.00 12.17 -0.65
CA PRO A 192 -4.69 12.78 -0.58
C PRO A 192 -3.74 11.91 0.27
N VAL A 193 -2.51 11.76 -0.21
CA VAL A 193 -1.42 11.10 0.51
C VAL A 193 -0.43 12.15 1.02
N VAL A 194 -0.19 12.15 2.31
CA VAL A 194 0.76 13.02 3.00
C VAL A 194 2.01 12.23 3.35
N LEU A 195 3.16 12.76 2.96
CA LEU A 195 4.48 12.25 3.30
C LEU A 195 5.13 13.19 4.33
N PRO A 196 5.76 12.65 5.39
CA PRO A 196 6.50 13.45 6.35
C PRO A 196 7.75 14.05 5.69
N ASP A 197 8.21 15.18 6.23
CA ASP A 197 9.48 15.81 5.84
C ASP A 197 10.67 14.92 6.21
N GLN A 198 10.59 14.29 7.38
CA GLN A 198 11.58 13.33 7.84
C GLN A 198 11.18 11.88 7.56
N MET A 199 12.11 11.10 7.03
CA MET A 199 11.87 9.73 6.58
C MET A 199 11.75 8.70 7.71
N GLU A 200 12.37 8.94 8.86
CA GLU A 200 12.48 7.97 9.96
C GLU A 200 11.37 8.15 11.02
N ALA A 201 10.12 7.91 10.60
CA ALA A 201 8.93 8.18 11.41
C ALA A 201 8.92 7.49 12.78
N VAL A 202 9.46 6.26 12.88
CA VAL A 202 9.53 5.52 14.15
C VAL A 202 10.51 6.16 15.12
N LEU A 203 11.66 6.62 14.63
CA LEU A 203 12.66 7.31 15.47
C LEU A 203 12.12 8.64 16.00
N ILE A 204 11.38 9.37 15.17
CA ILE A 204 10.73 10.62 15.57
C ILE A 204 9.63 10.35 16.60
N GLY A 205 8.81 9.31 16.39
CA GLY A 205 7.81 8.89 17.37
C GLY A 205 8.43 8.56 18.73
N ALA A 206 9.56 7.83 18.75
CA ALA A 206 10.29 7.55 19.98
C ALA A 206 10.85 8.82 20.64
N ALA A 207 11.38 9.76 19.86
CA ALA A 207 11.86 11.04 20.37
C ALA A 207 10.73 11.91 20.95
N VAL A 208 9.56 11.92 20.32
CA VAL A 208 8.35 12.58 20.83
C VAL A 208 7.97 12.02 22.20
N LEU A 209 7.93 10.70 22.34
CA LEU A 209 7.65 10.06 23.63
C LEU A 209 8.71 10.40 24.69
N GLY A 210 9.99 10.42 24.30
CA GLY A 210 11.08 10.85 25.17
C GLY A 210 10.92 12.29 25.67
N ALA A 211 10.55 13.21 24.78
CA ALA A 211 10.33 14.62 25.11
C ALA A 211 9.11 14.85 26.02
N CYS A 212 8.05 14.04 25.88
CA CYS A 212 6.95 14.05 26.83
C CYS A 212 7.38 13.47 28.20
N ALA A 213 8.18 12.42 28.21
CA ALA A 213 8.66 11.80 29.45
C ALA A 213 9.64 12.69 30.23
N SER A 214 10.44 13.52 29.53
CA SER A 214 11.30 14.55 30.14
C SER A 214 10.54 15.79 30.59
N GLN A 215 9.23 15.86 30.34
CA GLN A 215 8.37 17.03 30.61
C GLN A 215 8.73 18.27 29.79
N ASP A 216 9.45 18.12 28.67
CA ASP A 216 9.70 19.21 27.72
C ASP A 216 8.41 19.62 26.99
N TYR A 217 7.45 18.70 26.88
CA TYR A 217 6.09 18.94 26.37
C TYR A 217 5.04 18.31 27.28
N THR A 218 3.86 18.94 27.35
CA THR A 218 2.79 18.50 28.27
C THR A 218 1.97 17.35 27.68
N THR A 219 1.83 17.30 26.36
CA THR A 219 1.03 16.30 25.66
C THR A 219 1.76 15.74 24.44
N ILE A 220 1.39 14.52 24.03
CA ILE A 220 1.94 13.89 22.83
C ILE A 220 1.58 14.72 21.59
N GLN A 221 0.37 15.29 21.55
CA GLN A 221 -0.11 16.12 20.45
C GLN A 221 0.74 17.37 20.27
N GLU A 222 1.07 18.06 21.37
CA GLU A 222 1.96 19.23 21.36
C GLU A 222 3.36 18.87 20.84
N ALA A 223 3.93 17.78 21.36
CA ALA A 223 5.24 17.30 20.92
C ALA A 223 5.23 16.91 19.44
N MET A 224 4.20 16.20 18.97
CA MET A 224 4.03 15.84 17.56
C MET A 224 3.96 17.07 16.65
N GLU A 225 3.19 18.10 17.02
CA GLU A 225 3.06 19.34 16.24
C GLU A 225 4.40 20.07 16.06
N LYS A 226 5.25 20.07 17.10
CA LYS A 226 6.56 20.74 17.07
C LYS A 226 7.65 19.90 16.41
N MET A 227 7.61 18.58 16.57
CA MET A 227 8.70 17.68 16.20
C MET A 227 8.47 16.97 14.86
N ALA A 228 7.22 16.79 14.43
CA ALA A 228 6.88 16.13 13.17
C ALA A 228 6.38 17.16 12.15
N LYS A 229 7.08 17.28 11.02
CA LYS A 229 6.69 18.21 9.95
C LYS A 229 6.12 17.47 8.75
N VAL A 230 5.06 18.04 8.18
CA VAL A 230 4.53 17.60 6.88
C VAL A 230 5.50 18.05 5.79
N GLY A 231 5.90 17.12 4.93
CA GLY A 231 6.83 17.39 3.82
C GLY A 231 6.10 17.61 2.52
N LYS A 232 5.47 16.56 1.98
CA LYS A 232 4.86 16.58 0.65
C LYS A 232 3.44 16.03 0.67
N VAL A 233 2.54 16.66 -0.07
CA VAL A 233 1.19 16.15 -0.32
C VAL A 233 1.07 15.72 -1.78
N VAL A 234 0.61 14.50 -2.00
CA VAL A 234 0.32 13.91 -3.32
C VAL A 234 -1.19 13.79 -3.47
N GLN A 235 -1.72 14.45 -4.49
CA GLN A 235 -3.15 14.46 -4.77
C GLN A 235 -3.53 13.31 -5.72
N PRO A 236 -4.74 12.73 -5.56
CA PRO A 236 -5.26 11.77 -6.52
C PRO A 236 -5.52 12.44 -7.88
N ASN A 237 -5.17 11.76 -8.96
CA ASN A 237 -5.57 12.16 -10.30
C ASN A 237 -7.05 11.79 -10.54
N GLN A 238 -7.90 12.80 -10.69
CA GLN A 238 -9.35 12.62 -10.87
C GLN A 238 -9.71 11.92 -12.19
N GLU A 239 -8.89 12.04 -13.23
CA GLU A 239 -9.12 11.38 -14.52
C GLU A 239 -9.07 9.86 -14.41
N LEU A 240 -8.33 9.33 -13.42
CA LEU A 240 -8.17 7.90 -13.18
C LEU A 240 -9.24 7.31 -12.26
N LYS A 241 -10.15 8.12 -11.73
CA LYS A 241 -11.19 7.65 -10.80
C LYS A 241 -12.00 6.50 -11.39
N SER A 242 -12.52 6.67 -12.61
CA SER A 242 -13.31 5.62 -13.28
C SER A 242 -12.50 4.35 -13.57
N PHE A 243 -11.20 4.49 -13.83
CA PHE A 243 -10.30 3.36 -14.02
C PHE A 243 -10.17 2.54 -12.73
N TYR A 244 -9.90 3.20 -11.60
CA TYR A 244 -9.76 2.52 -10.31
C TYR A 244 -11.07 1.94 -9.78
N GLU A 245 -12.21 2.60 -10.02
CA GLU A 245 -13.53 2.01 -9.73
C GLU A 245 -13.75 0.68 -10.48
N LYS A 246 -13.33 0.60 -11.76
CA LYS A 246 -13.38 -0.65 -12.53
C LYS A 246 -12.39 -1.69 -12.00
N LYS A 247 -11.14 -1.29 -11.70
CA LYS A 247 -10.12 -2.18 -11.12
C LYS A 247 -10.57 -2.73 -9.77
N TYR A 248 -11.22 -1.93 -8.94
CA TYR A 248 -11.74 -2.36 -7.63
C TYR A 248 -12.89 -3.37 -7.78
N LYS A 249 -13.79 -3.18 -8.74
CA LYS A 249 -14.81 -4.19 -9.08
C LYS A 249 -14.18 -5.52 -9.50
N VAL A 250 -13.12 -5.50 -10.30
CA VAL A 250 -12.37 -6.72 -10.66
C VAL A 250 -11.70 -7.33 -9.44
N PHE A 251 -11.07 -6.51 -8.59
CA PHE A 251 -10.42 -6.95 -7.34
C PHE A 251 -11.38 -7.71 -6.42
N LEU A 252 -12.60 -7.21 -6.21
CA LEU A 252 -13.62 -7.90 -5.42
C LEU A 252 -14.10 -9.20 -6.09
N ARG A 253 -14.23 -9.22 -7.43
CA ARG A 253 -14.58 -10.44 -8.17
C ARG A 253 -13.51 -11.52 -8.07
N LEU A 254 -12.23 -11.15 -8.06
CA LEU A 254 -11.13 -12.11 -7.86
C LEU A 254 -11.33 -12.88 -6.55
N PHE A 255 -11.58 -12.18 -5.44
CA PHE A 255 -11.86 -12.83 -4.16
C PHE A 255 -13.10 -13.73 -4.20
N ALA A 256 -14.21 -13.24 -4.75
CA ALA A 256 -15.44 -14.02 -4.87
C ALA A 256 -15.21 -15.33 -5.64
N HIS A 257 -14.51 -15.28 -6.78
CA HIS A 257 -14.16 -16.47 -7.55
C HIS A 257 -13.24 -17.41 -6.78
N GLN A 258 -12.26 -16.91 -6.00
CA GLN A 258 -11.41 -17.78 -5.18
C GLN A 258 -12.23 -18.60 -4.17
N ARG A 259 -13.25 -17.99 -3.56
CA ARG A 259 -14.19 -18.69 -2.66
C ARG A 259 -15.05 -19.71 -3.40
N GLU A 260 -15.54 -19.35 -4.57
CA GLU A 260 -16.32 -20.26 -5.43
C GLU A 260 -15.50 -21.49 -5.83
N TYR A 261 -14.25 -21.31 -6.29
CA TYR A 261 -13.37 -22.41 -6.65
C TYR A 261 -13.11 -23.35 -5.47
N GLN A 262 -12.88 -22.80 -4.27
CA GLN A 262 -12.73 -23.62 -3.08
C GLN A 262 -14.00 -24.39 -2.73
N ALA A 263 -15.18 -23.77 -2.83
CA ALA A 263 -16.45 -24.46 -2.58
C ALA A 263 -16.69 -25.61 -3.57
N LEU A 264 -16.39 -25.41 -4.86
CA LEU A 264 -16.49 -26.44 -5.89
C LEU A 264 -15.53 -27.62 -5.64
N MET A 265 -14.32 -27.35 -5.15
CA MET A 265 -13.34 -28.40 -4.85
C MET A 265 -13.60 -29.10 -3.50
N ASN A 266 -14.33 -28.46 -2.59
CA ASN A 266 -14.63 -28.97 -1.25
C ASN A 266 -15.84 -29.91 -1.20
N HIS A 267 -16.11 -30.69 -2.26
CA HIS A 267 -17.10 -31.76 -2.23
C HIS A 267 -16.75 -32.83 -1.17
N ARG A 268 -17.28 -32.63 0.04
CA ARG A 268 -17.56 -33.63 1.08
C ARG A 268 -18.92 -33.35 1.66
#